data_AF-A0A6B8KEZ8-F1
#
_entry.id   AF-A0A6B8KEZ8-F1
#
_cell.length_a   1.000
_cell.length_b   1.000
_cell.length_c   1.000
_cell.angle_alpha   90.00
_cell.angle_beta   90.00
_cell.angle_gamma   90.00
#
_symmetry.space_group_name_H-M   'P 1'
#
loop_
_entity.id
_entity.type
_entity.pdbx_description
1 polymer ?
#
loop_
_entity_poly.entity_id
_entity_poly.type
_entity_poly.pdbx_seq_one_letter_code
_entity_poly.pdbx_strand_id
1 'polypeptide(L)'
;MDSCRAPDLKTDRIGDGELKIITEVRSLDGANEPAPSRLGAKSGSVRRNRIGSTLASACREERFEQLSSSETAHPRAAAGEHIMQDVNVSRRSAVEFRAVPTPWIRPGVVVHDAGLLVDALLEEFSLVLRSRGFDVHGYVQRSDRDCTRKGDGCSIRVNYRDVGSEKILSLERGAVAALLREARSRNSDLVVFSRFSACLPLDEGVEPAFQLFSKGPPILTSIAGQCVEKWHSRTGHEGALLAPDIKSLWRWWGPERLYRDLILGVDESEVRRIVCGARWIMVEGPSGTGLAYLPKHPRELASRLPRHARESLRTLAELAQSTDPLDTALGVAAINAHYNRVGLDAKAGNGAKKLRDVPGRPVAIGAFPGIDGIFPDCTVVETDPRPNEYPLAALDALLPGRGAAVINSSALINRSLSRILRLAASRDVALIGPSTPLTPRLFDYGLRVLGGLIVDDTDGLANAIASGALPREFGRFGRFVHLDCSESSK
;
A
#
# COMPACT_ATOMS: atom_id res chain seq x y z
N MET A 1 -65.17 10.87 28.43
CA MET A 1 -65.50 9.65 27.66
C MET A 1 -64.70 9.74 26.38
N ASP A 2 -63.39 9.50 26.48
CA ASP A 2 -62.71 8.19 26.29
C ASP A 2 -62.25 8.10 24.83
N SER A 3 -60.97 8.26 24.47
CA SER A 3 -59.70 7.62 24.87
C SER A 3 -59.23 6.62 23.80
N CYS A 4 -57.91 6.69 23.50
CA CYS A 4 -56.98 5.69 22.93
C CYS A 4 -56.03 6.38 21.93
N ARG A 5 -54.98 7.06 22.40
CA ARG A 5 -53.62 6.59 22.82
C ARG A 5 -52.67 6.33 21.64
N ALA A 6 -51.77 7.28 21.43
CA ALA A 6 -50.47 7.10 20.81
C ALA A 6 -49.50 6.43 21.82
N PRO A 7 -48.55 5.61 21.40
CA PRO A 7 -47.56 5.05 22.31
C PRO A 7 -46.44 6.07 22.61
N ASP A 8 -46.17 6.23 23.89
CA ASP A 8 -45.10 7.05 24.49
C ASP A 8 -43.71 6.60 24.02
N LEU A 9 -42.96 7.53 23.41
CA LEU A 9 -41.50 7.46 23.30
C LEU A 9 -40.89 7.82 24.65
N LYS A 10 -40.61 6.80 25.47
CA LYS A 10 -39.76 6.97 26.65
C LYS A 10 -38.34 7.27 26.19
N THR A 11 -37.88 8.47 26.52
CA THR A 11 -36.47 8.84 26.56
C THR A 11 -35.83 8.16 27.76
N ASP A 12 -35.12 7.06 27.54
CA ASP A 12 -34.14 6.56 28.51
C ASP A 12 -32.79 7.18 28.18
N ARG A 13 -32.36 8.12 29.03
CA ARG A 13 -30.95 8.44 29.19
C ARG A 13 -30.31 7.26 29.93
N ILE A 14 -29.52 6.47 29.21
CA ILE A 14 -28.51 5.60 29.81
C ILE A 14 -27.18 6.05 29.22
N GLY A 15 -26.35 6.63 30.08
CA GLY A 15 -24.93 6.76 29.82
C GLY A 15 -24.29 5.39 29.96
N ASP A 16 -23.65 4.95 28.90
CA ASP A 16 -22.32 4.34 28.85
C ASP A 16 -22.10 3.93 27.39
N GLY A 17 -20.94 4.28 26.84
CA GLY A 17 -20.63 4.11 25.42
C GLY A 17 -20.57 2.64 25.01
N GLU A 18 -21.69 2.09 24.56
CA GLU A 18 -21.76 0.76 23.96
C GLU A 18 -21.38 0.83 22.47
N LEU A 19 -20.29 0.16 22.13
CA LEU A 19 -19.74 0.06 20.79
C LEU A 19 -20.69 -0.79 19.91
N LYS A 20 -21.38 -0.17 18.95
CA LYS A 20 -22.33 -0.86 18.06
C LYS A 20 -21.60 -1.59 16.94
N ILE A 21 -21.60 -2.92 16.98
CA ILE A 21 -21.18 -3.77 15.86
C ILE A 21 -22.44 -4.28 15.18
N ILE A 22 -22.74 -3.78 13.99
CA ILE A 22 -23.86 -4.27 13.18
C ILE A 22 -23.29 -5.23 12.15
N THR A 23 -23.48 -6.52 12.40
CA THR A 23 -23.14 -7.61 11.48
C THR A 23 -24.45 -8.25 10.99
N GLU A 24 -25.11 -7.65 10.00
CA GLU A 24 -26.21 -8.34 9.29
C GLU A 24 -25.64 -9.05 8.06
N VAL A 25 -25.36 -10.35 8.19
CA VAL A 25 -25.14 -11.24 7.04
C VAL A 25 -26.47 -11.95 6.77
N ARG A 26 -27.29 -11.41 5.87
CA ARG A 26 -28.48 -12.14 5.40
C ARG A 26 -28.02 -13.28 4.49
N SER A 27 -28.36 -14.53 4.86
CA SER A 27 -28.24 -15.67 3.95
C SER A 27 -29.19 -15.47 2.79
N LEU A 28 -28.68 -15.34 1.57
CA LEU A 28 -29.49 -15.48 0.35
C LEU A 28 -29.57 -16.98 -0.01
N ASP A 29 -30.17 -17.78 0.86
CA ASP A 29 -30.60 -19.13 0.51
C ASP A 29 -32.11 -19.07 0.24
N GLY A 30 -32.47 -18.86 -1.03
CA GLY A 30 -33.87 -18.73 -1.44
C GLY A 30 -34.06 -18.02 -2.77
N ALA A 31 -33.23 -18.30 -3.77
CA ALA A 31 -33.57 -18.00 -5.16
C ALA A 31 -33.95 -19.31 -5.84
N ASN A 32 -35.25 -19.46 -6.12
CA ASN A 32 -35.79 -20.50 -7.00
C ASN A 32 -34.99 -20.55 -8.30
N GLU A 33 -34.32 -21.68 -8.57
CA GLU A 33 -33.91 -22.04 -9.92
C GLU A 33 -35.18 -22.24 -10.77
N PRO A 34 -35.33 -21.55 -11.92
CA PRO A 34 -36.29 -21.99 -12.91
C PRO A 34 -35.70 -23.17 -13.68
N ALA A 35 -36.40 -24.30 -13.65
CA ALA A 35 -36.10 -25.49 -14.43
C ALA A 35 -35.96 -25.18 -15.93
N PRO A 36 -35.06 -25.88 -16.67
CA PRO A 36 -34.89 -25.65 -18.09
C PRO A 36 -36.08 -26.22 -18.89
N SER A 37 -36.78 -25.33 -19.60
CA SER A 37 -37.84 -25.68 -20.53
C SER A 37 -37.30 -26.38 -21.78
N ARG A 38 -37.76 -27.61 -22.01
CA ARG A 38 -37.63 -28.34 -23.27
C ARG A 38 -38.51 -27.70 -24.35
N LEU A 39 -37.91 -27.34 -25.48
CA LEU A 39 -38.47 -27.17 -26.83
C LEU A 39 -37.24 -27.15 -27.74
N GLY A 40 -37.11 -27.85 -28.86
CA GLY A 40 -38.01 -28.58 -29.73
C GLY A 40 -37.28 -28.62 -31.07
N ALA A 41 -36.88 -29.81 -31.51
CA ALA A 41 -36.11 -30.00 -32.73
C ALA A 41 -36.90 -29.53 -33.96
N LYS A 42 -36.27 -28.73 -34.83
CA LYS A 42 -36.61 -28.69 -36.25
C LYS A 42 -35.35 -28.65 -37.11
N SER A 43 -35.34 -29.64 -38.01
CA SER A 43 -34.45 -29.89 -39.12
C SER A 43 -34.33 -28.74 -40.11
N GLY A 44 -33.13 -28.51 -40.61
CA GLY A 44 -32.85 -27.75 -41.83
C GLY A 44 -31.52 -28.20 -42.41
N SER A 45 -31.54 -28.82 -43.58
CA SER A 45 -30.44 -29.47 -44.25
C SER A 45 -29.82 -28.59 -45.35
N VAL A 46 -28.56 -28.92 -45.70
CA VAL A 46 -27.84 -28.61 -46.96
C VAL A 46 -27.24 -27.17 -47.00
N ARG A 47 -25.95 -26.92 -47.30
CA ARG A 47 -25.08 -27.48 -48.36
C ARG A 47 -23.60 -27.31 -48.01
N ARG A 48 -22.81 -28.34 -48.38
CA ARG A 48 -21.34 -28.40 -48.34
C ARG A 48 -20.71 -27.41 -49.34
N ASN A 49 -19.52 -26.91 -49.02
CA ASN A 49 -18.45 -26.76 -50.00
C ASN A 49 -17.09 -27.13 -49.38
N ARG A 50 -16.39 -28.03 -50.09
CA ARG A 50 -15.03 -28.53 -49.83
C ARG A 50 -14.05 -27.75 -50.69
N ILE A 51 -12.97 -27.26 -50.09
CA ILE A 51 -11.60 -27.15 -50.63
C ILE A 51 -10.71 -27.16 -49.36
N GLY A 52 -9.69 -27.98 -49.12
CA GLY A 52 -8.87 -28.86 -49.95
C GLY A 52 -7.41 -28.39 -49.92
N SER A 53 -6.62 -28.79 -48.91
CA SER A 53 -5.16 -29.12 -48.93
C SER A 53 -4.49 -28.89 -47.56
N THR A 54 -4.15 -29.93 -46.79
CA THR A 54 -2.85 -30.63 -46.70
C THR A 54 -1.70 -29.80 -46.10
N LEU A 55 -1.30 -30.11 -44.86
CA LEU A 55 0.09 -30.41 -44.47
C LEU A 55 0.12 -30.91 -43.02
N ALA A 56 0.76 -32.05 -42.83
CA ALA A 56 0.93 -32.76 -41.58
C ALA A 56 2.39 -32.66 -41.12
N SER A 57 2.64 -32.60 -39.81
CA SER A 57 3.80 -33.25 -39.17
C SER A 57 3.73 -33.21 -37.63
N ALA A 58 3.65 -34.42 -37.05
CA ALA A 58 4.20 -34.95 -35.78
C ALA A 58 4.20 -34.07 -34.50
N CYS A 59 3.49 -34.43 -33.42
CA CYS A 59 3.69 -35.53 -32.45
C CYS A 59 4.94 -35.41 -31.54
N ARG A 60 4.72 -35.14 -30.23
CA ARG A 60 4.96 -36.09 -29.12
C ARG A 60 4.43 -35.52 -27.79
N GLU A 61 3.47 -36.23 -27.21
CA GLU A 61 3.04 -36.17 -25.81
C GLU A 61 3.81 -37.24 -25.03
N GLU A 62 4.33 -36.91 -23.84
CA GLU A 62 4.82 -37.88 -22.86
C GLU A 62 3.89 -37.91 -21.64
N ARG A 63 3.27 -39.07 -21.42
CA ARG A 63 2.52 -39.46 -20.22
C ARG A 63 3.50 -39.89 -19.13
N PHE A 64 3.20 -39.52 -17.88
CA PHE A 64 3.81 -40.12 -16.69
C PHE A 64 2.82 -41.09 -16.02
N GLU A 65 3.25 -42.33 -15.85
CA GLU A 65 2.53 -43.45 -15.24
C GLU A 65 2.57 -43.42 -13.71
N GLN A 66 1.47 -43.91 -13.12
CA GLN A 66 1.31 -44.25 -11.71
C GLN A 66 2.01 -45.57 -11.38
N LEU A 67 2.63 -45.67 -10.20
CA LEU A 67 3.05 -46.94 -9.60
C LEU A 67 2.50 -47.05 -8.17
N SER A 68 1.69 -48.09 -7.96
CA SER A 68 1.22 -48.61 -6.68
C SER A 68 1.98 -49.89 -6.32
N SER A 69 2.25 -50.12 -5.03
CA SER A 69 2.57 -51.39 -4.34
C SER A 69 2.98 -51.00 -2.90
N SER A 70 2.68 -51.67 -1.78
CA SER A 70 2.03 -52.94 -1.45
C SER A 70 1.89 -53.02 0.09
N GLU A 71 0.84 -53.70 0.57
CA GLU A 71 0.58 -54.05 1.98
C GLU A 71 1.51 -55.16 2.52
N THR A 72 1.76 -55.18 3.84
CA THR A 72 2.00 -56.41 4.64
C THR A 72 1.54 -56.21 6.10
N ALA A 73 0.99 -57.26 6.71
CA ALA A 73 0.18 -57.27 7.93
C ALA A 73 0.89 -57.73 9.23
N HIS A 74 0.43 -57.16 10.36
CA HIS A 74 0.17 -57.64 11.76
C HIS A 74 1.02 -58.72 12.49
N PRO A 75 1.17 -58.63 13.85
CA PRO A 75 0.16 -59.18 14.79
C PRO A 75 -0.11 -58.40 16.12
N ARG A 76 -1.24 -58.78 16.76
CA ARG A 76 -1.88 -58.32 18.02
C ARG A 76 -1.08 -58.65 19.31
N ALA A 77 -1.23 -57.83 20.37
CA ALA A 77 -1.96 -58.20 21.61
C ALA A 77 -1.87 -57.15 22.76
N ALA A 78 -3.02 -57.04 23.48
CA ALA A 78 -3.22 -56.88 24.93
C ALA A 78 -3.39 -55.49 25.59
N ALA A 79 -4.41 -55.52 26.48
CA ALA A 79 -4.69 -54.73 27.69
C ALA A 79 -5.25 -53.31 27.53
N GLY A 80 -6.49 -53.16 28.01
CA GLY A 80 -7.18 -51.88 28.15
C GLY A 80 -6.90 -51.24 29.51
N GLU A 81 -6.89 -49.91 29.49
CA GLU A 81 -7.09 -49.06 30.66
C GLU A 81 -7.99 -47.90 30.23
N HIS A 82 -9.15 -47.80 30.88
CA HIS A 82 -10.05 -46.66 30.76
C HIS A 82 -9.38 -45.45 31.41
N ILE A 83 -8.94 -44.49 30.59
CA ILE A 83 -8.57 -43.15 31.03
C ILE A 83 -9.67 -42.21 30.52
N MET A 84 -10.40 -41.60 31.45
CA MET A 84 -11.26 -40.45 31.18
C MET A 84 -10.44 -39.38 30.47
N GLN A 85 -10.72 -39.15 29.19
CA GLN A 85 -10.19 -37.99 28.49
C GLN A 85 -11.04 -36.79 28.87
N ASP A 86 -10.47 -35.92 29.70
CA ASP A 86 -10.89 -34.53 29.77
C ASP A 86 -10.93 -33.96 28.36
N VAL A 87 -12.11 -33.52 27.95
CA VAL A 87 -12.34 -32.78 26.71
C VAL A 87 -11.68 -31.42 26.88
N ASN A 88 -10.37 -31.38 26.65
CA ASN A 88 -9.62 -30.17 26.54
C ASN A 88 -10.03 -29.54 25.22
N VAL A 89 -10.99 -28.60 25.28
CA VAL A 89 -11.37 -27.72 24.18
C VAL A 89 -10.11 -26.97 23.77
N SER A 90 -9.39 -27.56 22.82
CA SER A 90 -8.16 -27.03 22.27
C SER A 90 -8.49 -25.65 21.74
N ARG A 91 -8.00 -24.62 22.46
CA ARG A 91 -7.95 -23.24 22.00
C ARG A 91 -7.26 -23.29 20.64
N ARG A 92 -8.04 -23.24 19.55
CA ARG A 92 -7.51 -22.96 18.22
C ARG A 92 -6.70 -21.68 18.38
N SER A 93 -5.39 -21.82 18.25
CA SER A 93 -4.45 -20.71 18.24
C SER A 93 -5.01 -19.63 17.33
N ALA A 94 -5.14 -18.41 17.85
CA ALA A 94 -5.46 -17.26 17.02
C ALA A 94 -4.45 -17.26 15.86
N VAL A 95 -4.94 -17.35 14.63
CA VAL A 95 -4.08 -17.30 13.45
C VAL A 95 -3.33 -15.97 13.53
N GLU A 96 -2.03 -16.05 13.78
CA GLU A 96 -1.17 -14.88 13.93
C GLU A 96 -0.90 -14.33 12.53
N PHE A 97 -1.56 -13.22 12.20
CA PHE A 97 -1.46 -12.61 10.87
C PHE A 97 -0.07 -12.04 10.65
N ARG A 98 0.59 -12.48 9.58
CA ARG A 98 1.93 -12.00 9.22
C ARG A 98 1.82 -10.80 8.30
N ALA A 99 2.37 -9.66 8.74
CA ALA A 99 2.62 -8.55 7.83
C ALA A 99 3.59 -8.99 6.73
N VAL A 100 3.36 -8.56 5.49
CA VAL A 100 4.35 -8.76 4.42
C VAL A 100 5.52 -7.80 4.68
N PRO A 101 6.76 -8.31 4.76
CA PRO A 101 7.91 -7.46 5.04
C PRO A 101 8.09 -6.42 3.94
N THR A 102 8.44 -5.20 4.34
CA THR A 102 8.83 -4.15 3.40
C THR A 102 10.10 -4.61 2.65
N PRO A 103 10.12 -4.58 1.31
CA PRO A 103 11.31 -4.97 0.54
C PRO A 103 12.52 -4.13 0.94
N TRP A 104 13.66 -4.80 1.10
CA TRP A 104 14.92 -4.13 1.29
C TRP A 104 15.24 -3.25 0.07
N ILE A 105 15.72 -2.04 0.31
CA ILE A 105 16.17 -1.12 -0.74
C ILE A 105 17.68 -1.05 -0.73
N ARG A 106 18.27 -1.03 -1.93
CA ARG A 106 19.70 -0.81 -2.09
C ARG A 106 20.09 0.55 -1.51
N PRO A 107 21.32 0.72 -1.01
CA PRO A 107 21.80 2.02 -0.56
C PRO A 107 21.59 3.10 -1.61
N GLY A 108 21.05 4.25 -1.22
CA GLY A 108 20.90 5.41 -2.09
C GLY A 108 22.20 6.22 -2.10
N VAL A 109 22.68 6.56 -3.28
CA VAL A 109 23.94 7.28 -3.47
C VAL A 109 23.68 8.50 -4.34
N VAL A 110 23.55 9.65 -3.71
CA VAL A 110 23.34 10.92 -4.41
C VAL A 110 24.64 11.35 -5.07
N VAL A 111 24.63 11.40 -6.40
CA VAL A 111 25.76 11.87 -7.20
C VAL A 111 25.60 13.36 -7.45
N HIS A 112 26.58 14.15 -7.04
CA HIS A 112 26.50 15.61 -7.15
C HIS A 112 27.80 16.24 -7.66
N ASP A 113 27.71 17.45 -8.20
CA ASP A 113 28.88 18.27 -8.46
C ASP A 113 29.53 18.70 -7.15
N ALA A 114 30.86 18.80 -7.12
CA ALA A 114 31.60 19.13 -5.91
C ALA A 114 31.24 20.52 -5.32
N GLY A 115 30.64 21.40 -6.12
CA GLY A 115 30.16 22.72 -5.68
C GLY A 115 28.70 22.76 -5.20
N LEU A 116 27.94 21.67 -5.33
CA LEU A 116 26.54 21.62 -4.89
C LEU A 116 26.45 21.25 -3.40
N LEU A 117 25.62 21.99 -2.67
CA LEU A 117 25.30 21.72 -1.27
C LEU A 117 24.25 20.60 -1.16
N VAL A 118 24.66 19.37 -1.44
CA VAL A 118 23.80 18.18 -1.31
C VAL A 118 23.40 17.87 0.13
N ASP A 119 24.18 18.36 1.10
CA ASP A 119 23.96 18.10 2.53
C ASP A 119 22.60 18.64 2.98
N ALA A 120 22.20 19.82 2.50
CA ALA A 120 20.89 20.41 2.79
C ALA A 120 19.73 19.55 2.25
N LEU A 121 19.89 18.95 1.07
CA LEU A 121 18.89 18.05 0.49
C LEU A 121 18.74 16.77 1.33
N LEU A 122 19.85 16.17 1.76
CA LEU A 122 19.82 14.98 2.62
C LEU A 122 19.18 15.29 3.98
N GLU A 123 19.49 16.45 4.55
CA GLU A 123 18.90 16.95 5.79
C GLU A 123 17.39 17.18 5.64
N GLU A 124 16.96 17.89 4.60
CA GLU A 124 15.55 18.15 4.29
C GLU A 124 14.76 16.85 4.16
N PHE A 125 15.24 15.91 3.33
CA PHE A 125 14.57 14.62 3.15
C PHE A 125 14.46 13.82 4.45
N SER A 126 15.52 13.83 5.26
CA SER A 126 15.51 13.17 6.57
C SER A 126 14.47 13.76 7.52
N LEU A 127 14.37 15.09 7.56
CA LEU A 127 13.38 15.78 8.39
C LEU A 127 11.96 15.51 7.91
N VAL A 128 11.72 15.47 6.59
CA VAL A 128 10.41 15.13 6.02
C VAL A 128 10.00 13.72 6.44
N LEU A 129 10.87 12.71 6.28
CA LEU A 129 10.56 11.35 6.71
C LEU A 129 10.26 11.25 8.21
N ARG A 130 11.02 11.97 9.05
CA ARG A 130 10.76 12.00 10.50
C ARG A 130 9.46 12.67 10.88
N SER A 131 9.11 13.78 10.21
CA SER A 131 7.83 14.45 10.40
C SER A 131 6.65 13.53 10.05
N ARG A 132 6.89 12.52 9.21
CA ARG A 132 5.93 11.48 8.85
C ARG A 132 5.88 10.31 9.83
N GLY A 133 6.80 10.25 10.80
CA GLY A 133 6.88 9.21 11.82
C GLY A 133 7.88 8.08 11.51
N PHE A 134 8.66 8.18 10.44
CA PHE A 134 9.72 7.21 10.16
C PHE A 134 10.89 7.39 11.13
N ASP A 135 11.51 6.28 11.53
CA ASP A 135 12.70 6.30 12.39
C ASP A 135 13.96 6.52 11.55
N VAL A 136 14.41 7.77 11.46
CA VAL A 136 15.59 8.16 10.67
C VAL A 136 16.72 8.63 11.59
N HIS A 137 17.86 7.97 11.46
CA HIS A 137 19.10 8.28 12.19
C HIS A 137 20.23 8.65 11.24
N GLY A 138 21.28 9.27 11.78
CA GLY A 138 22.52 9.48 11.07
C GLY A 138 23.00 10.92 11.09
N TYR A 139 23.97 11.22 10.24
CA TYR A 139 24.82 12.38 10.36
C TYR A 139 25.00 13.09 9.01
N VAL A 140 24.70 14.38 8.99
CA VAL A 140 24.86 15.23 7.80
C VAL A 140 25.94 16.27 8.07
N GLN A 141 26.92 16.35 7.18
CA GLN A 141 28.06 17.25 7.28
C GLN A 141 27.58 18.70 7.12
N ARG A 142 27.97 19.55 8.06
CA ARG A 142 27.83 21.00 7.94
C ARG A 142 29.12 21.51 7.28
N SER A 143 29.00 21.96 6.04
CA SER A 143 30.06 22.75 5.42
C SER A 143 29.98 24.16 6.01
N ASP A 144 31.03 24.60 6.72
CA ASP A 144 31.12 26.01 7.12
C ASP A 144 31.07 26.88 5.86
N ARG A 145 30.14 27.83 5.83
CA ARG A 145 29.93 28.74 4.69
C ARG A 145 31.17 29.59 4.35
N ASP A 146 32.16 29.63 5.24
CA ASP A 146 33.40 30.42 5.10
C ASP A 146 34.56 29.66 4.41
N CYS A 147 34.40 28.39 4.05
CA CYS A 147 35.44 27.66 3.31
C CYS A 147 35.41 27.97 1.80
N THR A 148 35.65 29.22 1.42
CA THR A 148 35.76 29.67 0.01
C THR A 148 37.06 29.25 -0.68
N ARG A 149 37.95 28.52 0.02
CA ARG A 149 39.17 27.98 -0.60
C ARG A 149 38.89 26.62 -1.27
N LYS A 150 38.75 26.64 -2.60
CA LYS A 150 39.08 25.49 -3.44
C LYS A 150 40.53 25.10 -3.13
N GLY A 151 40.76 24.04 -2.35
CA GLY A 151 42.11 23.53 -2.14
C GLY A 151 42.35 22.66 -0.91
N ASP A 152 41.74 22.97 0.24
CA ASP A 152 42.12 22.27 1.49
C ASP A 152 41.11 21.17 1.85
N GLY A 153 41.13 20.10 1.05
CA GLY A 153 40.34 18.88 1.27
C GLY A 153 40.74 18.05 2.49
N CYS A 154 41.33 18.62 3.54
CA CYS A 154 41.95 17.87 4.64
C CYS A 154 41.88 18.55 6.02
N SER A 155 40.71 19.04 6.44
CA SER A 155 40.50 19.26 7.87
C SER A 155 40.43 17.89 8.57
N ILE A 156 41.28 17.70 9.59
CA ILE A 156 41.29 16.49 10.43
C ILE A 156 39.92 16.33 11.12
N ARG A 157 39.31 17.45 11.53
CA ARG A 157 37.97 17.52 12.09
C ARG A 157 36.92 18.01 11.09
N VAL A 158 35.76 17.39 11.15
CA VAL A 158 34.58 17.69 10.33
C VAL A 158 33.37 17.82 11.25
N ASN A 159 32.54 18.82 11.01
CA ASN A 159 31.31 19.05 11.77
C ASN A 159 30.15 18.29 11.13
N TYR A 160 29.48 17.46 11.93
CA TYR A 160 28.28 16.73 11.55
C TYR A 160 27.11 17.15 12.41
N ARG A 161 25.93 17.35 11.80
CA ARG A 161 24.68 17.47 12.51
C ARG A 161 24.05 16.08 12.63
N ASP A 162 23.73 15.68 13.86
CA ASP A 162 22.92 14.50 14.12
C ASP A 162 21.47 14.79 13.70
N VAL A 163 20.94 14.02 12.75
CA VAL A 163 19.53 14.10 12.32
C VAL A 163 18.60 13.79 13.50
N GLY A 164 19.04 12.90 14.40
CA GLY A 164 18.48 12.51 15.69
C GLY A 164 18.10 13.68 16.59
N SER A 165 19.15 14.27 17.15
CA SER A 165 19.10 15.25 18.23
C SER A 165 19.31 16.69 17.78
N GLU A 166 19.55 16.92 16.49
CA GLU A 166 19.95 18.19 15.90
C GLU A 166 21.28 18.78 16.43
N LYS A 167 21.99 18.04 17.29
CA LYS A 167 23.26 18.45 17.87
C LYS A 167 24.37 18.42 16.82
N ILE A 168 25.33 19.32 16.98
CA ILE A 168 26.54 19.38 16.16
C ILE A 168 27.66 18.62 16.86
N LEU A 169 28.26 17.68 16.16
CA LEU A 169 29.40 16.87 16.58
C LEU A 169 30.62 17.24 15.72
N SER A 170 31.72 17.64 16.36
CA SER A 170 32.99 17.88 15.67
C SER A 170 33.87 16.64 15.83
N LEU A 171 34.12 15.93 14.74
CA LEU A 171 34.67 14.58 14.76
C LEU A 171 35.88 14.46 13.85
N GLU A 172 36.85 13.66 14.25
CA GLU A 172 37.94 13.27 13.36
C GLU A 172 37.45 12.28 12.30
N ARG A 173 38.03 12.34 11.08
CA ARG A 173 37.59 11.48 9.97
C ARG A 173 37.61 9.98 10.31
N GLY A 174 38.59 9.51 11.09
CA GLY A 174 38.68 8.11 11.51
C GLY A 174 37.56 7.67 12.48
N ALA A 175 36.92 8.59 13.20
CA ALA A 175 35.83 8.28 14.12
C ALA A 175 34.48 8.04 13.41
N VAL A 176 34.36 8.43 12.15
CA VAL A 176 33.13 8.33 11.35
C VAL A 176 32.68 6.89 11.16
N ALA A 177 33.61 5.97 10.91
CA ALA A 177 33.28 4.56 10.70
C ALA A 177 32.64 3.93 11.95
N ALA A 178 33.07 4.34 13.15
CA ALA A 178 32.48 3.88 14.41
C ALA A 178 31.04 4.39 14.58
N LEU A 179 30.78 5.66 14.27
CA LEU A 179 29.44 6.26 14.33
C LEU A 179 28.47 5.62 13.34
N LEU A 180 28.92 5.27 12.13
CA LEU A 180 28.08 4.56 11.18
C LEU A 180 27.72 3.16 11.69
N ARG A 181 28.68 2.43 12.28
CA ARG A 181 28.42 1.12 12.90
C ARG A 181 27.41 1.24 14.03
N GLU A 182 27.50 2.27 14.86
CA GLU A 182 26.52 2.55 15.92
C GLU A 182 25.14 2.91 15.35
N ALA A 183 25.05 3.81 14.37
CA ALA A 183 23.77 4.18 13.76
C ALA A 183 23.09 2.97 13.09
N ARG A 184 23.88 2.04 12.56
CA ARG A 184 23.40 0.83 11.88
C ARG A 184 22.99 -0.29 12.85
N SER A 185 23.52 -0.32 14.07
CA SER A 185 23.08 -1.29 15.08
C SER A 185 21.69 -0.98 15.61
N ARG A 186 21.21 0.25 15.40
CA ARG A 186 19.83 0.66 15.69
C ARG A 186 18.88 0.13 14.61
N ASN A 187 17.74 -0.38 15.04
CA ASN A 187 16.68 -0.85 14.16
C ASN A 187 15.88 0.34 13.58
N SER A 188 16.50 1.05 12.64
CA SER A 188 15.96 2.27 12.02
C SER A 188 15.36 2.00 10.65
N ASP A 189 14.52 2.92 10.18
CA ASP A 189 13.93 2.86 8.83
C ASP A 189 14.90 3.35 7.76
N LEU A 190 15.79 4.28 8.14
CA LEU A 190 16.79 4.86 7.28
C LEU A 190 17.99 5.35 8.10
N VAL A 191 19.20 5.10 7.60
CA VAL A 191 20.43 5.73 8.09
C VAL A 191 20.94 6.70 7.03
N VAL A 192 21.16 7.96 7.39
CA VAL A 192 21.67 9.00 6.48
C VAL A 192 23.10 9.35 6.84
N PHE A 193 23.99 9.37 5.85
CA PHE A 193 25.36 9.78 6.05
C PHE A 193 25.89 10.56 4.85
N SER A 194 26.09 11.86 4.97
CA SER A 194 26.61 12.67 3.85
C SER A 194 28.10 12.44 3.59
N ARG A 195 28.53 12.49 2.31
CA ARG A 195 29.94 12.49 1.90
C ARG A 195 30.78 11.32 2.44
N PHE A 196 30.21 10.12 2.45
CA PHE A 196 30.84 8.91 2.98
C PHE A 196 32.22 8.60 2.37
N SER A 197 32.40 8.85 1.07
CA SER A 197 33.67 8.60 0.37
C SER A 197 34.86 9.39 0.93
N ALA A 198 34.63 10.54 1.57
CA ALA A 198 35.68 11.35 2.20
C ALA A 198 36.11 10.82 3.58
N CYS A 199 35.36 9.84 4.12
CA CYS A 199 35.51 9.33 5.49
C CYS A 199 36.11 7.92 5.56
N LEU A 200 36.19 7.20 4.44
CA LEU A 200 36.86 5.92 4.38
C LEU A 200 38.38 6.12 4.41
N PRO A 201 39.13 5.49 5.33
CA PRO A 201 40.58 5.49 5.32
C PRO A 201 41.10 5.03 3.95
N LEU A 202 42.22 5.59 3.48
CA LEU A 202 42.87 5.15 2.24
C LEU A 202 43.33 3.69 2.31
N ASP A 203 43.46 3.15 3.53
CA ASP A 203 44.18 1.91 3.83
C ASP A 203 43.26 0.75 4.25
N GLU A 204 41.95 1.00 4.46
CA GLU A 204 40.97 -0.06 4.71
C GLU A 204 40.53 -0.68 3.38
N GLY A 205 40.61 -2.01 3.27
CA GLY A 205 40.24 -2.75 2.06
C GLY A 205 38.78 -2.59 1.62
N VAL A 206 38.42 -3.25 0.53
CA VAL A 206 37.06 -3.24 -0.06
C VAL A 206 36.02 -3.92 0.87
N GLU A 207 36.44 -4.91 1.65
CA GLU A 207 35.57 -5.80 2.43
C GLU A 207 34.79 -5.11 3.59
N PRO A 208 35.39 -4.24 4.42
CA PRO A 208 34.67 -3.54 5.50
C PRO A 208 33.61 -2.56 4.98
N ALA A 209 33.86 -1.91 3.84
CA ALA A 209 32.91 -0.99 3.21
C ALA A 209 31.69 -1.76 2.67
N PHE A 210 31.90 -2.88 1.99
CA PHE A 210 30.80 -3.72 1.49
C PHE A 210 29.89 -4.26 2.60
N GLN A 211 30.45 -4.66 3.75
CA GLN A 211 29.65 -5.12 4.91
C GLN A 211 28.74 -4.02 5.48
N LEU A 212 29.17 -2.76 5.42
CA LEU A 212 28.35 -1.61 5.80
C LEU A 212 27.15 -1.42 4.86
N PHE A 213 27.15 -1.99 3.65
CA PHE A 213 26.06 -1.82 2.67
C PHE A 213 25.17 -3.05 2.46
N SER A 214 25.54 -4.23 2.98
CA SER A 214 24.89 -5.51 2.65
C SER A 214 23.95 -6.12 3.71
N LYS A 215 24.00 -5.70 4.99
CA LYS A 215 23.13 -6.20 6.08
C LYS A 215 22.73 -5.13 7.12
N GLY A 216 21.53 -4.57 7.03
CA GLY A 216 21.02 -3.61 8.01
C GLY A 216 19.98 -2.63 7.43
N PRO A 217 19.62 -1.57 8.17
CA PRO A 217 18.76 -0.51 7.66
C PRO A 217 19.33 0.08 6.37
N PRO A 218 18.46 0.55 5.45
CA PRO A 218 18.91 1.16 4.22
C PRO A 218 19.72 2.41 4.52
N ILE A 219 20.70 2.70 3.66
CA ILE A 219 21.60 3.84 3.82
C ILE A 219 21.35 4.83 2.69
N LEU A 220 21.32 6.13 3.01
CA LEU A 220 21.38 7.22 2.05
C LEU A 220 22.66 8.00 2.24
N THR A 221 23.45 8.16 1.18
CA THR A 221 24.70 8.90 1.19
C THR A 221 24.88 9.77 -0.05
N SER A 222 25.97 10.53 -0.10
CA SER A 222 26.35 11.36 -1.25
C SER A 222 27.82 11.19 -1.63
N ILE A 223 28.10 11.30 -2.92
CA ILE A 223 29.45 11.32 -3.49
C ILE A 223 29.56 12.39 -4.58
N ALA A 224 30.75 12.99 -4.69
CA ALA A 224 31.07 13.82 -5.85
C ALA A 224 31.10 12.95 -7.12
N GLY A 225 30.67 13.48 -8.26
CA GLY A 225 30.62 12.75 -9.54
C GLY A 225 31.95 12.08 -9.94
N GLN A 226 33.07 12.77 -9.70
CA GLN A 226 34.42 12.23 -9.95
C GLN A 226 34.79 11.00 -9.10
N CYS A 227 34.00 10.68 -8.06
CA CYS A 227 34.23 9.55 -7.17
C CYS A 227 33.39 8.31 -7.54
N VAL A 228 32.58 8.35 -8.61
CA VAL A 228 31.69 7.22 -8.98
C VAL A 228 32.48 5.94 -9.29
N GLU A 229 33.59 6.03 -10.03
CA GLU A 229 34.43 4.86 -10.32
C GLU A 229 35.04 4.26 -9.05
N LYS A 230 35.58 5.12 -8.17
CA LYS A 230 36.15 4.73 -6.87
C LYS A 230 35.08 4.14 -5.94
N TRP A 231 33.85 4.65 -6.01
CA TRP A 231 32.72 4.10 -5.28
C TRP A 231 32.44 2.67 -5.75
N HIS A 232 32.25 2.49 -7.07
CA HIS A 232 31.94 1.18 -7.64
C HIS A 232 33.01 0.13 -7.34
N SER A 233 34.30 0.50 -7.44
CA SER A 233 35.40 -0.42 -7.13
C SER A 233 35.41 -0.86 -5.67
N ARG A 234 34.88 -0.03 -4.75
CA ARG A 234 34.86 -0.29 -3.31
C ARG A 234 33.57 -0.95 -2.81
N THR A 235 32.46 -0.79 -3.52
CA THR A 235 31.17 -1.37 -3.13
C THR A 235 30.76 -2.56 -3.98
N GLY A 236 31.57 -2.96 -4.97
CA GLY A 236 31.21 -4.02 -5.91
C GLY A 236 30.00 -3.64 -6.78
N HIS A 237 29.91 -2.37 -7.16
CA HIS A 237 28.77 -1.78 -7.87
C HIS A 237 27.43 -1.76 -7.10
N GLU A 238 27.45 -2.01 -5.78
CA GLU A 238 26.27 -1.85 -4.94
C GLU A 238 25.91 -0.37 -4.76
N GLY A 239 24.59 -0.12 -4.69
CA GLY A 239 23.98 1.20 -4.51
C GLY A 239 23.23 1.71 -5.73
N ALA A 240 22.11 2.40 -5.50
CA ALA A 240 21.34 3.10 -6.51
C ALA A 240 21.90 4.53 -6.66
N LEU A 241 22.42 4.86 -7.84
CA LEU A 241 22.88 6.22 -8.15
C LEU A 241 21.68 7.14 -8.34
N LEU A 242 21.61 8.22 -7.56
CA LEU A 242 20.49 9.16 -7.51
C LEU A 242 20.94 10.54 -7.99
N ALA A 243 20.07 11.22 -8.74
CA ALA A 243 20.26 12.64 -9.02
C ALA A 243 20.03 13.46 -7.74
N PRO A 244 20.66 14.65 -7.62
CA PRO A 244 20.63 15.47 -6.41
C PRO A 244 19.34 16.30 -6.33
N ASP A 245 18.18 15.62 -6.33
CA ASP A 245 16.87 16.23 -6.22
C ASP A 245 15.91 15.39 -5.37
N ILE A 246 14.92 16.06 -4.77
CA ILE A 246 13.97 15.43 -3.83
C ILE A 246 13.11 14.35 -4.48
N LYS A 247 12.79 14.48 -5.78
CA LYS A 247 11.96 13.50 -6.50
C LYS A 247 12.73 12.19 -6.70
N SER A 248 14.03 12.28 -6.99
CA SER A 248 14.91 11.12 -7.07
C SER A 248 15.03 10.38 -5.73
N LEU A 249 15.08 11.12 -4.60
CA LEU A 249 15.09 10.51 -3.26
C LEU A 249 13.79 9.76 -2.95
N TRP A 250 12.63 10.36 -3.23
CA TRP A 250 11.34 9.69 -3.04
C TRP A 250 11.14 8.49 -3.95
N ARG A 251 11.59 8.58 -5.21
CA ARG A 251 11.58 7.44 -6.14
C ARG A 251 12.44 6.28 -5.65
N TRP A 252 13.58 6.58 -5.03
CA TRP A 252 14.45 5.59 -4.41
C TRP A 252 13.86 4.99 -3.14
N TRP A 253 13.28 5.82 -2.26
CA TRP A 253 12.57 5.36 -1.07
C TRP A 253 11.45 4.39 -1.43
N GLY A 254 10.71 4.73 -2.48
CA GLY A 254 9.85 3.80 -3.20
C GLY A 254 8.46 3.64 -2.57
N PRO A 255 7.44 3.34 -3.40
CA PRO A 255 6.04 3.23 -2.96
C PRO A 255 5.78 2.00 -2.07
N GLU A 256 6.74 1.12 -1.87
CA GLU A 256 6.62 -0.03 -0.97
C GLU A 256 6.39 0.40 0.49
N ARG A 257 6.85 1.61 0.86
CA ARG A 257 6.64 2.19 2.19
C ARG A 257 5.31 2.93 2.34
N LEU A 258 4.50 3.05 1.28
CA LEU A 258 3.28 3.88 1.30
C LEU A 258 2.31 3.45 2.40
N TYR A 259 2.13 2.14 2.62
CA TYR A 259 1.19 1.65 3.63
C TYR A 259 1.65 2.04 5.03
N ARG A 260 2.94 1.84 5.29
CA ARG A 260 3.55 2.25 6.56
C ARG A 260 3.47 3.75 6.78
N ASP A 261 3.74 4.57 5.76
CA ASP A 261 3.59 6.03 5.84
C ASP A 261 2.16 6.44 6.20
N LEU A 262 1.17 5.82 5.54
CA LEU A 262 -0.24 6.06 5.85
C LEU A 262 -0.56 5.70 7.30
N ILE A 263 -0.12 4.54 7.78
CA ILE A 263 -0.36 4.07 9.15
C ILE A 263 0.31 4.99 10.18
N LEU A 264 1.56 5.39 9.94
CA LEU A 264 2.31 6.27 10.83
C LEU A 264 1.63 7.63 11.03
N GLY A 265 0.84 8.08 10.06
CA GLY A 265 0.04 9.31 10.18
C GLY A 265 -1.34 9.14 10.81
N VAL A 266 -1.81 7.93 11.14
CA VAL A 266 -3.10 7.70 11.80
C VAL A 266 -2.98 7.91 13.30
N ASP A 267 -3.79 8.77 13.91
CA ASP A 267 -3.75 8.98 15.36
C ASP A 267 -4.16 7.73 16.17
N GLU A 268 -3.62 7.59 17.37
CA GLU A 268 -4.09 6.64 18.38
C GLU A 268 -5.44 7.10 18.93
N SER A 269 -6.50 6.79 18.19
CA SER A 269 -7.88 7.21 18.48
C SER A 269 -8.82 6.01 18.54
N GLU A 270 -9.94 6.16 19.22
CA GLU A 270 -10.97 5.13 19.32
C GLU A 270 -11.63 4.78 17.98
N VAL A 271 -12.15 3.57 17.87
CA VAL A 271 -13.07 3.15 16.83
C VAL A 271 -14.49 3.27 17.39
N ARG A 272 -15.33 4.14 16.81
CA ARG A 272 -16.70 4.34 17.30
C ARG A 272 -17.65 3.25 16.84
N ARG A 273 -17.49 2.83 15.58
CA ARG A 273 -18.38 1.84 14.95
C ARG A 273 -17.68 1.17 13.78
N ILE A 274 -17.94 -0.12 13.60
CA ILE A 274 -17.60 -0.87 12.38
C ILE A 274 -18.89 -1.45 11.81
N VAL A 275 -19.12 -1.23 10.52
CA VAL A 275 -20.25 -1.81 9.79
C VAL A 275 -19.72 -2.60 8.61
N CYS A 276 -20.11 -3.87 8.53
CA CYS A 276 -19.66 -4.78 7.49
C CYS A 276 -20.83 -5.21 6.63
N GLY A 277 -20.85 -4.75 5.38
CA GLY A 277 -21.80 -5.18 4.35
C GLY A 277 -21.24 -6.29 3.47
N ALA A 278 -22.01 -6.71 2.47
CA ALA A 278 -21.61 -7.82 1.59
C ALA A 278 -20.36 -7.53 0.73
N ARG A 279 -20.12 -6.25 0.38
CA ARG A 279 -19.02 -5.82 -0.52
C ARG A 279 -18.21 -4.62 -0.02
N TRP A 280 -18.61 -4.03 1.11
CA TRP A 280 -18.00 -2.82 1.66
C TRP A 280 -17.94 -2.94 3.17
N ILE A 281 -16.84 -2.45 3.74
CA ILE A 281 -16.69 -2.25 5.17
C ILE A 281 -16.52 -0.77 5.46
N MET A 282 -17.14 -0.33 6.56
CA MET A 282 -17.10 1.02 7.06
C MET A 282 -16.50 1.03 8.46
N VAL A 283 -15.56 1.95 8.70
CA VAL A 283 -15.02 2.25 10.03
C VAL A 283 -15.32 3.71 10.33
N GLU A 284 -15.93 3.96 11.48
CA GLU A 284 -16.20 5.29 11.99
C GLU A 284 -15.19 5.64 13.07
N GLY A 285 -14.50 6.75 12.86
CA GLY A 285 -13.56 7.33 13.82
C GLY A 285 -14.10 8.64 14.41
N PRO A 286 -13.30 9.35 15.22
CA PRO A 286 -13.76 10.57 15.87
C PRO A 286 -14.07 11.73 14.93
N SER A 287 -13.33 11.83 13.82
CA SER A 287 -13.33 12.97 12.91
C SER A 287 -13.85 12.65 11.50
N GLY A 288 -14.16 11.40 11.20
CA GLY A 288 -14.50 10.96 9.86
C GLY A 288 -14.92 9.49 9.79
N THR A 289 -15.29 9.08 8.59
CA THR A 289 -15.73 7.72 8.29
C THR A 289 -14.98 7.23 7.07
N GLY A 290 -14.37 6.05 7.21
CA GLY A 290 -13.60 5.42 6.16
C GLY A 290 -14.32 4.21 5.58
N LEU A 291 -14.08 3.97 4.30
CA LEU A 291 -14.64 2.86 3.55
C LEU A 291 -13.53 2.05 2.89
N ALA A 292 -13.80 0.77 2.70
CA ALA A 292 -13.00 -0.09 1.82
C ALA A 292 -13.86 -1.15 1.14
N TYR A 293 -13.47 -1.51 -0.08
CA TYR A 293 -14.05 -2.63 -0.81
C TYR A 293 -13.62 -3.97 -0.21
N LEU A 294 -14.58 -4.89 -0.06
CA LEU A 294 -14.34 -6.26 0.36
C LEU A 294 -14.22 -7.17 -0.88
N PRO A 295 -13.06 -7.81 -1.10
CA PRO A 295 -12.84 -8.63 -2.29
C PRO A 295 -13.50 -10.02 -2.21
N LYS A 296 -13.91 -10.44 -1.02
CA LYS A 296 -14.54 -11.74 -0.75
C LYS A 296 -15.65 -11.55 0.30
N HIS A 297 -16.49 -12.58 0.44
CA HIS A 297 -17.57 -12.57 1.43
C HIS A 297 -17.00 -12.43 2.86
N PRO A 298 -17.54 -11.52 3.72
CA PRO A 298 -16.93 -11.16 5.01
C PRO A 298 -17.14 -12.18 6.14
N ARG A 299 -17.50 -13.45 5.84
CA ARG A 299 -17.85 -14.44 6.88
C ARG A 299 -16.72 -14.64 7.89
N GLU A 300 -15.49 -14.71 7.41
CA GLU A 300 -14.29 -14.87 8.25
C GLU A 300 -13.90 -13.59 8.98
N LEU A 301 -14.22 -12.42 8.43
CA LEU A 301 -13.96 -11.14 9.09
C LEU A 301 -14.94 -10.90 10.23
N ALA A 302 -16.21 -11.27 10.02
CA ALA A 302 -17.29 -11.07 10.98
C ALA A 302 -17.00 -11.64 12.39
N SER A 303 -16.32 -12.79 12.47
CA SER A 303 -15.94 -13.39 13.76
C SER A 303 -14.84 -12.63 14.50
N ARG A 304 -14.05 -11.81 13.79
CA ARG A 304 -12.94 -11.01 14.33
C ARG A 304 -13.36 -9.59 14.71
N LEU A 305 -14.43 -9.06 14.10
CA LEU A 305 -14.91 -7.69 14.33
C LEU A 305 -15.11 -7.33 15.81
N PRO A 306 -15.68 -8.20 16.70
CA PRO A 306 -15.82 -7.87 18.12
C PRO A 306 -14.52 -7.56 18.85
N ARG A 307 -13.41 -8.16 18.43
CA ARG A 307 -12.09 -7.87 18.97
C ARG A 307 -11.55 -6.56 18.37
N HIS A 308 -11.59 -6.44 17.05
CA HIS A 308 -11.09 -5.26 16.32
C HIS A 308 -11.80 -3.97 16.70
N ALA A 309 -13.08 -4.04 17.05
CA ALA A 309 -13.84 -2.87 17.45
C ALA A 309 -13.37 -2.29 18.81
N ARG A 310 -12.56 -3.03 19.58
CA ARG A 310 -11.94 -2.56 20.85
C ARG A 310 -10.52 -2.01 20.65
N GLU A 311 -9.98 -2.11 19.45
CA GLU A 311 -8.64 -1.64 19.10
C GLU A 311 -8.70 -0.15 18.67
N SER A 312 -7.55 0.53 18.67
CA SER A 312 -7.48 1.90 18.16
C SER A 312 -7.49 1.94 16.63
N LEU A 313 -7.79 3.10 16.04
CA LEU A 313 -7.67 3.32 14.60
C LEU A 313 -6.26 3.03 14.09
N ARG A 314 -5.21 3.40 14.83
CA ARG A 314 -3.82 3.08 14.46
C ARG A 314 -3.58 1.57 14.48
N THR A 315 -4.06 0.86 15.50
CA THR A 315 -3.94 -0.60 15.57
C THR A 315 -4.68 -1.29 14.42
N LEU A 316 -5.89 -0.83 14.08
CA LEU A 316 -6.60 -1.35 12.92
C LEU A 316 -5.91 -1.01 11.60
N ALA A 317 -5.33 0.20 11.48
CA ALA A 317 -4.60 0.60 10.28
C ALA A 317 -3.44 -0.34 9.96
N GLU A 318 -2.78 -0.94 10.95
CA GLU A 318 -1.73 -1.96 10.74
C GLU A 318 -2.21 -3.17 9.93
N LEU A 319 -3.50 -3.50 9.99
CA LEU A 319 -4.10 -4.58 9.19
C LEU A 319 -4.00 -4.31 7.68
N ALA A 320 -3.77 -3.07 7.25
CA ALA A 320 -3.50 -2.74 5.85
C ALA A 320 -2.21 -3.42 5.30
N GLN A 321 -1.36 -3.94 6.19
CA GLN A 321 -0.16 -4.72 5.82
C GLN A 321 -0.37 -6.23 5.88
N SER A 322 -1.57 -6.69 6.24
CA SER A 322 -1.92 -8.12 6.35
C SER A 322 -1.78 -8.86 5.01
N THR A 323 -1.65 -10.19 5.09
CA THR A 323 -1.78 -11.10 3.94
C THR A 323 -3.22 -11.50 3.68
N ASP A 324 -4.14 -11.30 4.63
CA ASP A 324 -5.57 -11.49 4.44
C ASP A 324 -6.18 -10.24 3.77
N PRO A 325 -6.79 -10.35 2.57
CA PRO A 325 -7.44 -9.23 1.91
C PRO A 325 -8.62 -8.63 2.70
N LEU A 326 -9.29 -9.40 3.57
CA LEU A 326 -10.36 -8.89 4.41
C LEU A 326 -9.84 -7.97 5.52
N ASP A 327 -8.74 -8.36 6.17
CA ASP A 327 -8.03 -7.52 7.14
C ASP A 327 -7.44 -6.28 6.47
N THR A 328 -6.87 -6.45 5.27
CA THR A 328 -6.34 -5.34 4.49
C THR A 328 -7.44 -4.30 4.21
N ALA A 329 -8.65 -4.74 3.84
CA ALA A 329 -9.79 -3.85 3.67
C ALA A 329 -10.18 -3.14 4.97
N LEU A 330 -10.24 -3.86 6.10
CA LEU A 330 -10.52 -3.24 7.40
C LEU A 330 -9.47 -2.17 7.76
N GLY A 331 -8.19 -2.45 7.57
CA GLY A 331 -7.12 -1.49 7.83
C GLY A 331 -7.16 -0.27 6.91
N VAL A 332 -7.45 -0.45 5.62
CA VAL A 332 -7.67 0.67 4.68
C VAL A 332 -8.89 1.50 5.10
N ALA A 333 -9.97 0.89 5.56
CA ALA A 333 -11.12 1.63 6.09
C ALA A 333 -10.76 2.42 7.35
N ALA A 334 -9.95 1.86 8.26
CA ALA A 334 -9.46 2.58 9.45
C ALA A 334 -8.56 3.78 9.07
N ILE A 335 -7.64 3.60 8.11
CA ILE A 335 -6.83 4.68 7.53
C ILE A 335 -7.75 5.79 7.01
N ASN A 336 -8.77 5.44 6.23
CA ASN A 336 -9.70 6.41 5.66
C ASN A 336 -10.55 7.11 6.73
N ALA A 337 -10.89 6.45 7.84
CA ALA A 337 -11.63 7.07 8.93
C ALA A 337 -10.85 8.23 9.60
N HIS A 338 -9.53 8.14 9.57
CA HIS A 338 -8.65 9.21 10.06
C HIS A 338 -8.42 10.32 9.01
N TYR A 339 -8.14 9.97 7.75
CA TYR A 339 -7.79 10.95 6.71
C TYR A 339 -8.99 11.63 6.06
N ASN A 340 -10.10 10.92 5.86
CA ASN A 340 -11.28 11.42 5.13
C ASN A 340 -12.24 12.13 6.11
N ARG A 341 -11.75 13.23 6.69
CA ARG A 341 -12.44 14.01 7.72
C ARG A 341 -13.57 14.83 7.11
N VAL A 342 -14.65 15.01 7.86
CA VAL A 342 -15.82 15.82 7.43
C VAL A 342 -15.40 17.26 7.09
N GLY A 343 -14.52 17.85 7.90
CA GLY A 343 -14.00 19.20 7.72
C GLY A 343 -12.80 19.34 6.76
N LEU A 344 -12.44 18.29 6.01
CA LEU A 344 -11.32 18.36 5.08
C LEU A 344 -11.65 19.32 3.92
N ASP A 345 -10.77 20.31 3.70
CA ASP A 345 -10.85 21.18 2.53
C ASP A 345 -10.45 20.40 1.27
N ALA A 346 -11.46 19.99 0.52
CA ALA A 346 -11.31 19.18 -0.68
C ALA A 346 -12.33 19.60 -1.75
N LYS A 347 -11.90 19.55 -3.01
CA LYS A 347 -12.68 20.03 -4.15
C LYS A 347 -13.74 19.00 -4.53
N ALA A 348 -14.98 19.45 -4.70
CA ALA A 348 -16.07 18.57 -5.10
C ALA A 348 -15.87 18.00 -6.52
N GLY A 349 -16.37 16.78 -6.73
CA GLY A 349 -16.43 16.12 -8.04
C GLY A 349 -15.37 15.06 -8.28
N ASN A 350 -15.42 14.45 -9.48
CA ASN A 350 -14.54 13.35 -9.87
C ASN A 350 -13.15 13.87 -10.28
N GLY A 351 -12.15 13.62 -9.42
CA GLY A 351 -10.76 14.01 -9.64
C GLY A 351 -10.13 13.45 -10.91
N ALA A 352 -10.60 12.32 -11.46
CA ALA A 352 -10.07 11.74 -12.70
C ALA A 352 -10.12 12.73 -13.87
N LYS A 353 -11.10 13.65 -13.88
CA LYS A 353 -11.23 14.68 -14.92
C LYS A 353 -10.00 15.60 -15.03
N LYS A 354 -9.21 15.74 -13.96
CA LYS A 354 -7.96 16.53 -13.95
C LYS A 354 -6.86 15.95 -14.84
N LEU A 355 -7.02 14.70 -15.27
CA LEU A 355 -6.07 14.01 -16.14
C LEU A 355 -6.53 13.95 -17.60
N ARG A 356 -7.71 14.50 -17.93
CA ARG A 356 -8.30 14.39 -19.28
C ARG A 356 -7.40 14.97 -20.37
N ASP A 357 -6.76 16.10 -20.06
CA ASP A 357 -5.97 16.86 -21.03
C ASP A 357 -4.49 16.44 -21.06
N VAL A 358 -4.11 15.38 -20.32
CA VAL A 358 -2.75 14.83 -20.33
C VAL A 358 -2.51 14.14 -21.69
N PRO A 359 -1.45 14.51 -22.43
CA PRO A 359 -1.15 13.90 -23.72
C PRO A 359 -0.94 12.38 -23.64
N GLY A 360 -1.32 11.69 -24.71
CA GLY A 360 -1.19 10.23 -24.85
C GLY A 360 -2.44 9.47 -24.40
N ARG A 361 -2.48 8.16 -24.69
CA ARG A 361 -3.64 7.32 -24.34
C ARG A 361 -3.64 6.96 -22.85
N PRO A 362 -4.70 7.30 -22.08
CA PRO A 362 -4.78 6.96 -20.67
C PRO A 362 -4.88 5.45 -20.45
N VAL A 363 -4.41 5.00 -19.29
CA VAL A 363 -4.59 3.62 -18.81
C VAL A 363 -5.45 3.65 -17.56
N ALA A 364 -6.62 3.02 -17.61
CA ALA A 364 -7.49 2.80 -16.47
C ALA A 364 -7.19 1.43 -15.86
N ILE A 365 -6.94 1.38 -14.56
CA ILE A 365 -6.60 0.14 -13.83
C ILE A 365 -7.68 -0.11 -12.79
N GLY A 366 -8.45 -1.17 -12.98
CA GLY A 366 -9.62 -1.49 -12.18
C GLY A 366 -10.94 -1.01 -12.82
N ALA A 367 -12.05 -1.61 -12.39
CA ALA A 367 -13.37 -1.31 -12.91
C ALA A 367 -13.86 0.04 -12.39
N PHE A 368 -14.21 0.93 -13.32
CA PHE A 368 -14.74 2.25 -13.03
C PHE A 368 -16.04 2.48 -13.80
N PRO A 369 -17.17 2.67 -13.09
CA PRO A 369 -18.38 3.14 -13.75
C PRO A 369 -18.13 4.50 -14.40
N GLY A 370 -18.34 4.60 -15.72
CA GLY A 370 -18.31 5.87 -16.46
C GLY A 370 -16.92 6.40 -16.83
N ILE A 371 -15.85 5.59 -16.74
CA ILE A 371 -14.50 6.01 -17.15
C ILE A 371 -14.42 6.33 -18.65
N ASP A 372 -15.15 5.59 -19.48
CA ASP A 372 -15.22 5.81 -20.94
C ASP A 372 -15.77 7.21 -21.29
N GLY A 373 -16.67 7.74 -20.47
CA GLY A 373 -17.19 9.11 -20.63
C GLY A 373 -16.18 10.19 -20.24
N ILE A 374 -15.13 9.85 -19.50
CA ILE A 374 -14.03 10.76 -19.15
C ILE A 374 -12.88 10.60 -20.13
N PHE A 375 -12.59 9.37 -20.53
CA PHE A 375 -11.49 8.97 -21.40
C PHE A 375 -11.98 7.96 -22.46
N PRO A 376 -12.49 8.45 -23.61
CA PRO A 376 -13.08 7.59 -24.65
C PRO A 376 -12.13 6.55 -25.25
N ASP A 377 -10.82 6.89 -25.33
CA ASP A 377 -9.78 6.02 -25.88
C ASP A 377 -8.90 5.38 -24.79
N CYS A 378 -9.44 5.19 -23.58
CA CYS A 378 -8.66 4.59 -22.49
C CYS A 378 -8.44 3.10 -22.70
N THR A 379 -7.26 2.62 -22.31
CA THR A 379 -7.03 1.20 -22.18
C THR A 379 -7.35 0.75 -20.77
N VAL A 380 -8.24 -0.21 -20.67
CA VAL A 380 -8.67 -0.78 -19.39
C VAL A 380 -7.83 -2.01 -19.07
N VAL A 381 -7.33 -2.04 -17.84
CA VAL A 381 -6.63 -3.17 -17.24
C VAL A 381 -7.44 -3.65 -16.04
N GLU A 382 -7.85 -4.92 -16.03
CA GLU A 382 -8.68 -5.50 -14.98
C GLU A 382 -8.16 -6.89 -14.57
N THR A 383 -8.53 -7.33 -13.37
CA THR A 383 -8.23 -8.67 -12.85
C THR A 383 -8.92 -9.76 -13.66
N ASP A 384 -10.19 -9.52 -14.00
CA ASP A 384 -11.02 -10.37 -14.85
C ASP A 384 -11.42 -9.57 -16.11
N PRO A 385 -10.52 -9.47 -17.10
CA PRO A 385 -10.71 -8.58 -18.24
C PRO A 385 -11.80 -9.08 -19.18
N ARG A 386 -12.63 -8.15 -19.65
CA ARG A 386 -13.60 -8.39 -20.71
C ARG A 386 -12.92 -8.40 -22.09
N PRO A 387 -13.62 -8.81 -23.16
CA PRO A 387 -13.12 -8.58 -24.52
C PRO A 387 -12.71 -7.10 -24.72
N ASN A 388 -11.52 -6.88 -25.27
CA ASN A 388 -10.85 -5.58 -25.47
C ASN A 388 -10.26 -4.91 -24.22
N GLU A 389 -10.27 -5.58 -23.07
CA GLU A 389 -9.53 -5.17 -21.87
C GLU A 389 -8.27 -6.03 -21.71
N TYR A 390 -7.35 -5.60 -20.84
CA TYR A 390 -6.09 -6.29 -20.61
C TYR A 390 -5.99 -6.85 -19.18
N PRO A 391 -5.30 -8.00 -18.97
CA PRO A 391 -5.03 -8.50 -17.64
C PRO A 391 -3.95 -7.66 -16.93
N LEU A 392 -3.89 -7.72 -15.59
CA LEU A 392 -2.84 -7.05 -14.79
C LEU A 392 -1.40 -7.39 -15.22
N ALA A 393 -1.16 -8.57 -15.79
CA ALA A 393 0.15 -8.97 -16.29
C ALA A 393 0.65 -8.09 -17.47
N ALA A 394 -0.24 -7.38 -18.15
CA ALA A 394 0.12 -6.50 -19.26
C ALA A 394 0.63 -5.12 -18.79
N LEU A 395 0.58 -4.79 -17.50
CA LEU A 395 0.95 -3.48 -16.98
C LEU A 395 2.37 -3.05 -17.36
N ASP A 396 3.33 -3.99 -17.38
CA ASP A 396 4.73 -3.71 -17.73
C ASP A 396 4.90 -3.28 -19.19
N ALA A 397 3.99 -3.69 -20.09
CA ALA A 397 3.99 -3.28 -21.49
C ALA A 397 3.09 -2.05 -21.75
N LEU A 398 2.07 -1.85 -20.93
CA LEU A 398 1.05 -0.82 -21.13
C LEU A 398 1.36 0.49 -20.42
N LEU A 399 1.93 0.45 -19.21
CA LEU A 399 2.18 1.66 -18.44
C LEU A 399 3.37 2.46 -18.96
N PRO A 400 4.52 1.88 -19.35
CA PRO A 400 5.59 2.66 -19.95
C PRO A 400 5.16 3.31 -21.28
N GLY A 401 5.58 4.55 -21.53
CA GLY A 401 5.31 5.27 -22.80
C GLY A 401 3.88 5.77 -23.08
N ARG A 402 2.86 5.52 -22.23
CA ARG A 402 1.46 5.98 -22.42
C ARG A 402 1.08 7.35 -21.81
N GLY A 403 -0.21 7.71 -21.82
CA GLY A 403 -0.72 8.94 -21.20
C GLY A 403 -0.81 8.84 -19.67
N ALA A 404 -1.83 9.43 -19.07
CA ALA A 404 -2.09 9.35 -17.63
C ALA A 404 -2.51 7.94 -17.16
N ALA A 405 -2.32 7.65 -15.88
CA ALA A 405 -2.82 6.42 -15.24
C ALA A 405 -3.95 6.76 -14.24
N VAL A 406 -5.09 6.08 -14.36
CA VAL A 406 -6.23 6.22 -13.46
C VAL A 406 -6.44 4.90 -12.74
N ILE A 407 -6.18 4.87 -11.44
CA ILE A 407 -6.08 3.65 -10.63
C ILE A 407 -7.26 3.57 -9.66
N ASN A 408 -7.96 2.45 -9.63
CA ASN A 408 -9.04 2.25 -8.69
C ASN A 408 -8.45 2.06 -7.29
N SER A 409 -9.03 2.73 -6.29
CA SER A 409 -8.67 2.59 -4.87
C SER A 409 -8.64 1.14 -4.35
N SER A 410 -9.29 0.19 -5.01
CA SER A 410 -9.15 -1.25 -4.72
C SER A 410 -7.71 -1.77 -4.85
N ALA A 411 -6.84 -1.05 -5.57
CA ALA A 411 -5.41 -1.30 -5.66
C ALA A 411 -4.69 -1.26 -4.29
N LEU A 412 -5.27 -0.55 -3.31
CA LEU A 412 -4.79 -0.55 -1.92
C LEU A 412 -5.08 -1.90 -1.25
N ILE A 413 -6.27 -2.46 -1.46
CA ILE A 413 -6.71 -3.70 -0.81
C ILE A 413 -6.03 -4.92 -1.42
N ASN A 414 -5.89 -4.98 -2.75
CA ASN A 414 -5.21 -6.09 -3.42
C ASN A 414 -3.67 -5.92 -3.48
N ARG A 415 -3.14 -4.87 -2.85
CA ARG A 415 -1.70 -4.56 -2.74
C ARG A 415 -0.97 -4.40 -4.07
N SER A 416 -1.69 -4.07 -5.14
CA SER A 416 -1.09 -3.79 -6.45
C SER A 416 -0.60 -2.35 -6.62
N LEU A 417 -1.05 -1.41 -5.78
CA LEU A 417 -0.76 0.03 -5.95
C LEU A 417 0.74 0.32 -6.02
N SER A 418 1.56 -0.25 -5.14
CA SER A 418 3.02 0.01 -5.13
C SER A 418 3.69 -0.41 -6.43
N ARG A 419 3.33 -1.59 -6.98
CA ARG A 419 3.82 -2.04 -8.30
C ARG A 419 3.39 -1.09 -9.41
N ILE A 420 2.12 -0.68 -9.40
CA ILE A 420 1.58 0.24 -10.41
C ILE A 420 2.34 1.58 -10.37
N LEU A 421 2.55 2.15 -9.20
CA LEU A 421 3.28 3.42 -9.03
C LEU A 421 4.73 3.33 -9.52
N ARG A 422 5.43 2.21 -9.28
CA ARG A 422 6.77 1.99 -9.86
C ARG A 422 6.77 2.02 -11.39
N LEU A 423 5.80 1.34 -12.02
CA LEU A 423 5.67 1.30 -13.48
C LEU A 423 5.21 2.64 -14.06
N ALA A 424 4.49 3.44 -13.27
CA ALA A 424 3.97 4.74 -13.64
C ALA A 424 4.86 5.93 -13.22
N ALA A 425 6.11 5.70 -12.77
CA ALA A 425 7.01 6.70 -12.15
C ALA A 425 7.38 7.95 -12.99
N SER A 426 6.80 8.13 -14.18
CA SER A 426 6.97 9.30 -15.03
C SER A 426 5.65 9.72 -15.68
N ARG A 427 4.53 9.44 -15.00
CA ARG A 427 3.17 9.72 -15.46
C ARG A 427 2.41 10.50 -14.42
N ASP A 428 1.41 11.23 -14.90
CA ASP A 428 0.39 11.72 -14.00
C ASP A 428 -0.53 10.56 -13.60
N VAL A 429 -0.64 10.35 -12.29
CA VAL A 429 -1.40 9.25 -11.72
C VAL A 429 -2.53 9.78 -10.84
N ALA A 430 -3.74 9.25 -11.02
CA ALA A 430 -4.84 9.45 -10.09
C ALA A 430 -5.21 8.16 -9.37
N LEU A 431 -5.41 8.23 -8.06
CA LEU A 431 -6.04 7.17 -7.28
C LEU A 431 -7.49 7.57 -7.00
N ILE A 432 -8.45 6.77 -7.47
CA ILE A 432 -9.86 7.13 -7.50
C ILE A 432 -10.72 6.03 -6.88
N GLY A 433 -11.62 6.42 -5.99
CA GLY A 433 -12.69 5.58 -5.47
C GLY A 433 -12.90 5.77 -3.96
N PRO A 434 -14.00 5.23 -3.40
CA PRO A 434 -14.35 5.43 -1.99
C PRO A 434 -13.29 4.90 -1.00
N SER A 435 -12.40 4.00 -1.43
CA SER A 435 -11.32 3.48 -0.57
C SER A 435 -10.05 4.34 -0.58
N THR A 436 -10.07 5.52 -1.20
CA THR A 436 -8.89 6.40 -1.32
C THR A 436 -8.67 7.21 -0.03
N PRO A 437 -7.48 7.13 0.59
CA PRO A 437 -7.07 8.06 1.64
C PRO A 437 -6.84 9.45 1.06
N LEU A 438 -7.54 10.45 1.58
CA LEU A 438 -7.41 11.84 1.15
C LEU A 438 -6.32 12.54 1.97
N THR A 439 -5.05 12.27 1.62
CA THR A 439 -3.90 12.82 2.34
C THR A 439 -2.75 13.22 1.41
N PRO A 440 -2.11 14.39 1.60
CA PRO A 440 -0.96 14.82 0.79
C PRO A 440 0.23 13.87 0.86
N ARG A 441 0.33 12.99 1.87
CA ARG A 441 1.40 11.99 2.01
C ARG A 441 1.61 11.16 0.75
N LEU A 442 0.52 10.86 0.04
CA LEU A 442 0.53 10.03 -1.15
C LEU A 442 1.16 10.70 -2.38
N PHE A 443 1.24 12.04 -2.42
CA PHE A 443 1.79 12.75 -3.57
C PHE A 443 3.28 12.49 -3.78
N ASP A 444 4.03 12.32 -2.69
CA ASP A 444 5.46 12.00 -2.76
C ASP A 444 5.75 10.62 -3.33
N TYR A 445 4.75 9.73 -3.41
CA TYR A 445 4.86 8.43 -4.06
C TYR A 445 4.49 8.46 -5.56
N GLY A 446 4.36 9.65 -6.15
CA GLY A 446 4.10 9.84 -7.58
C GLY A 446 2.62 9.94 -7.95
N LEU A 447 1.72 10.04 -6.97
CA LEU A 447 0.32 10.38 -7.21
C LEU A 447 0.18 11.88 -7.45
N ARG A 448 -0.66 12.27 -8.41
CA ARG A 448 -1.02 13.67 -8.65
C ARG A 448 -2.39 14.02 -8.10
N VAL A 449 -3.33 13.09 -8.19
CA VAL A 449 -4.74 13.32 -7.81
C VAL A 449 -5.23 12.19 -6.91
N LEU A 450 -5.93 12.56 -5.84
CA LEU A 450 -6.58 11.62 -4.93
C LEU A 450 -8.08 11.90 -4.95
N GLY A 451 -8.89 11.00 -5.47
CA GLY A 451 -10.35 11.13 -5.54
C GLY A 451 -11.04 10.14 -4.62
N GLY A 452 -11.76 10.64 -3.61
CA GLY A 452 -12.35 9.84 -2.55
C GLY A 452 -13.77 10.28 -2.21
N LEU A 453 -14.25 9.79 -1.07
CA LEU A 453 -15.55 10.13 -0.49
C LEU A 453 -15.32 10.70 0.92
N ILE A 454 -15.93 11.85 1.20
CA ILE A 454 -16.16 12.33 2.57
C ILE A 454 -17.63 12.00 2.90
N VAL A 455 -17.85 11.34 4.03
CA VAL A 455 -19.18 10.94 4.50
C VAL A 455 -19.73 12.03 5.41
N ASP A 456 -20.91 12.53 5.08
CA ASP A 456 -21.59 13.58 5.86
C ASP A 456 -22.72 13.00 6.73
N ASP A 457 -23.36 11.91 6.25
CA ASP A 457 -24.39 11.15 6.96
C ASP A 457 -23.90 9.72 7.22
N THR A 458 -23.16 9.55 8.32
CA THR A 458 -22.58 8.25 8.69
C THR A 458 -23.65 7.20 9.02
N ASP A 459 -24.76 7.60 9.65
CA ASP A 459 -25.83 6.67 10.02
C ASP A 459 -26.62 6.16 8.80
N GLY A 460 -26.95 7.06 7.88
CA GLY A 460 -27.57 6.68 6.61
C GLY A 460 -26.68 5.74 5.80
N LEU A 461 -25.38 6.05 5.71
CA LEU A 461 -24.43 5.19 5.01
C LEU A 461 -24.25 3.83 5.68
N ALA A 462 -24.19 3.78 7.01
CA ALA A 462 -24.12 2.53 7.78
C ALA A 462 -25.26 1.58 7.40
N ASN A 463 -26.50 2.09 7.45
CA ASN A 463 -27.69 1.31 7.11
C ASN A 463 -27.68 0.87 5.65
N ALA A 464 -27.23 1.73 4.74
CA ALA A 464 -27.11 1.42 3.33
C ALA A 464 -26.08 0.31 3.07
N ILE A 465 -24.91 0.36 3.71
CA ILE A 465 -23.86 -0.66 3.58
C ILE A 465 -24.33 -2.00 4.13
N ALA A 466 -24.96 -2.02 5.31
CA ALA A 466 -25.56 -3.22 5.87
C ALA A 466 -26.62 -3.84 4.93
N SER A 467 -27.33 -3.00 4.18
CA SER A 467 -28.32 -3.41 3.17
C SER A 467 -27.73 -3.74 1.80
N GLY A 468 -26.41 -3.69 1.62
CA GLY A 468 -25.74 -4.06 0.36
C GLY A 468 -25.66 -2.94 -0.69
N ALA A 469 -25.71 -1.68 -0.29
CA ALA A 469 -25.62 -0.53 -1.20
C ALA A 469 -24.34 -0.57 -2.07
N LEU A 470 -24.48 -0.06 -3.29
CA LEU A 470 -23.39 0.03 -4.25
C LEU A 470 -22.75 1.43 -4.27
N PRO A 471 -21.50 1.57 -4.75
CA PRO A 471 -20.78 2.85 -4.73
C PRO A 471 -21.50 4.04 -5.36
N ARG A 472 -22.33 3.78 -6.38
CA ARG A 472 -23.16 4.80 -7.05
C ARG A 472 -24.19 5.46 -6.13
N GLU A 473 -24.52 4.82 -5.01
CA GLU A 473 -25.51 5.29 -4.04
C GLU A 473 -24.87 6.08 -2.90
N PHE A 474 -23.56 5.97 -2.70
CA PHE A 474 -22.86 6.60 -1.56
C PHE A 474 -22.91 8.13 -1.60
N GLY A 475 -23.04 8.72 -2.79
CA GLY A 475 -23.21 10.17 -2.95
C GLY A 475 -24.51 10.74 -2.34
N ARG A 476 -25.42 9.91 -1.85
CA ARG A 476 -26.59 10.33 -1.06
C ARG A 476 -26.26 10.64 0.40
N PHE A 477 -25.16 10.08 0.90
CA PHE A 477 -24.74 10.13 2.30
C PHE A 477 -23.43 10.90 2.51
N GLY A 478 -22.91 11.49 1.43
CA GLY A 478 -21.62 12.16 1.43
C GLY A 478 -21.31 12.74 0.07
N ARG A 479 -20.09 13.24 -0.05
CA ARG A 479 -19.63 14.02 -1.19
C ARG A 479 -18.36 13.43 -1.77
N PHE A 480 -18.39 13.14 -3.08
CA PHE A 480 -17.19 12.80 -3.82
C PHE A 480 -16.32 14.03 -3.97
N VAL A 481 -15.06 13.92 -3.55
CA VAL A 481 -14.11 15.02 -3.54
C VAL A 481 -12.75 14.58 -4.08
N HIS A 482 -11.88 15.54 -4.37
CA HIS A 482 -10.50 15.26 -4.72
C HIS A 482 -9.50 16.28 -4.15
N LEU A 483 -8.27 15.81 -3.97
CA LEU A 483 -7.07 16.60 -3.73
C LEU A 483 -6.16 16.54 -4.97
N ASP A 484 -5.41 17.61 -5.23
CA ASP A 484 -4.40 17.69 -6.30
C ASP A 484 -3.08 18.25 -5.75
N CYS A 485 -1.97 17.67 -6.16
CA CYS A 485 -0.61 18.03 -5.74
C CYS A 485 -0.24 19.48 -6.07
N SER A 486 -0.90 20.11 -7.06
CA SER A 486 -0.64 21.51 -7.46
C SER A 486 -0.84 22.56 -6.37
N GLU A 487 -1.39 22.20 -5.20
CA GLU A 487 -1.65 23.12 -4.09
C GLU A 487 -0.85 22.82 -2.80
N SER A 488 -0.07 21.73 -2.75
CA SER A 488 0.68 21.36 -1.54
C SER A 488 2.08 22.01 -1.44
N SER A 489 2.41 22.91 -2.37
CA SER A 489 3.59 23.79 -2.30
C SER A 489 3.13 25.24 -2.21
N LYS A 490 2.64 25.62 -1.02
CA LYS A 490 2.59 27.01 -0.57
C LYS A 490 3.08 27.09 0.87
#